data_AF-A0A1I0RMH9-F1
#
_entry.id   AF-A0A1I0RMH9-F1
#
_cell.length_a   1.000
_cell.length_b   1.000
_cell.length_c   1.000
_cell.angle_alpha   90.00
_cell.angle_beta   90.00
_cell.angle_gamma   90.00
#
_symmetry.space_group_name_H-M   'P 1'
#
loop_
_entity.id
_entity.type
_entity.pdbx_description
1 polymer ?
#
loop_
_entity_poly.entity_id
_entity_poly.type
_entity_poly.pdbx_seq_one_letter_code
_entity_poly.pdbx_strand_id
1 'polypeptide(L)'
;MQGRFDYFVVFAEMRTGSNFLETNINMFDGLSCYGEAFNPAFIGYPEKSDILGVTQEEREANPKALLNVIRFDEGLSGFRFFNDHDPRVLDLILDDPRCAKIILTRNPIESYVSWKIAQATGQWKLTNATHAKSVRVKVDITEFEQHLEAIQSFQVTLLSRLQKSGQTAFYVAYEDLQDVEVMNGLAAFLGSDARIKHLNKKLKKQNPAPMSLKVENFTELSEALVRMDRFNLNRTPNLEPRRGPMIPTYVAAADSPILFMPLRSGPDRTIRKWMAQLDGKGGSDLLVNFSQKTLRDWKRSKPGHVSFTVLRHPLARAHAVFRERILPVGGENYAEIRATLRKMHQVPLPDDPSHVSFDEKAYRAAFLGFLKFLKNNLSGQTSTRVDPTWATQLMLLQGMSQFAMPDHIFREMTLDRDLRILGACIGRVDTPEAPWEADQKLLSIYDRELETAARDAYARDYVSFGFSDWDA
;
A
#
# COMPACT_ATOMS: atom_id res chain seq x y z
N MET A 1 -38.79 10.37 -3.34
CA MET A 1 -37.66 10.03 -4.22
C MET A 1 -37.06 8.75 -3.68
N GLN A 2 -36.98 7.67 -4.47
CA GLN A 2 -36.30 6.45 -4.04
C GLN A 2 -34.82 6.78 -3.82
N GLY A 3 -34.29 6.37 -2.66
CA GLY A 3 -32.87 6.51 -2.33
C GLY A 3 -31.97 5.74 -3.32
N ARG A 4 -30.67 6.03 -3.27
CA ARG A 4 -29.65 5.37 -4.12
C ARG A 4 -29.60 3.86 -3.89
N PHE A 5 -29.93 3.42 -2.69
CA PHE A 5 -29.90 2.03 -2.25
C PHE A 5 -31.21 1.66 -1.55
N ASP A 6 -31.55 0.37 -1.58
CA ASP A 6 -32.70 -0.19 -0.85
C ASP A 6 -32.28 -0.85 0.47
N TYR A 7 -31.02 -1.29 0.57
CA TYR A 7 -30.45 -1.91 1.76
C TYR A 7 -28.93 -1.89 1.67
N PHE A 8 -28.25 -2.30 2.73
CA PHE A 8 -26.80 -2.40 2.74
C PHE A 8 -26.28 -3.70 3.34
N VAL A 9 -25.04 -4.03 3.00
CA VAL A 9 -24.27 -5.13 3.60
C VAL A 9 -22.91 -4.63 4.06
N VAL A 10 -22.51 -5.06 5.25
CA VAL A 10 -21.17 -4.88 5.80
C VAL A 10 -20.41 -6.19 5.66
N PHE A 11 -19.58 -6.28 4.62
CA PHE A 11 -18.60 -7.35 4.48
C PHE A 11 -17.48 -7.14 5.49
N ALA A 12 -17.30 -8.11 6.37
CA ALA A 12 -16.34 -8.04 7.47
C ALA A 12 -15.90 -9.46 7.84
N GLU A 13 -15.01 -9.56 8.82
CA GLU A 13 -14.60 -10.84 9.39
C GLU A 13 -14.76 -10.81 10.91
N MET A 14 -14.67 -11.98 11.55
CA MET A 14 -14.60 -12.06 13.01
C MET A 14 -13.52 -11.12 13.54
N ARG A 15 -13.86 -10.33 14.56
CA ARG A 15 -12.92 -9.43 15.26
C ARG A 15 -12.33 -8.29 14.41
N THR A 16 -12.92 -7.97 13.26
CA THR A 16 -12.55 -6.78 12.47
C THR A 16 -13.06 -5.45 13.02
N GLY A 17 -13.87 -5.47 14.08
CA GLY A 17 -14.55 -4.28 14.62
C GLY A 17 -15.98 -4.09 14.11
N SER A 18 -16.52 -5.07 13.37
CA SER A 18 -17.85 -5.00 12.77
C SER A 18 -18.99 -4.73 13.75
N ASN A 19 -18.94 -5.27 14.98
CA ASN A 19 -19.89 -4.94 16.05
C ASN A 19 -19.86 -3.44 16.43
N PHE A 20 -18.67 -2.82 16.45
CA PHE A 20 -18.53 -1.41 16.76
C PHE A 20 -19.06 -0.54 15.62
N LEU A 21 -18.75 -0.91 14.39
CA LEU A 21 -19.30 -0.27 13.19
C LEU A 21 -20.84 -0.33 13.20
N GLU A 22 -21.43 -1.52 13.38
CA GLU A 22 -22.87 -1.72 13.52
C GLU A 22 -23.48 -0.84 14.61
N THR A 23 -22.88 -0.85 15.80
CA THR A 23 -23.37 -0.06 16.94
C THR A 23 -23.43 1.44 16.63
N ASN A 24 -22.49 1.96 15.83
CA ASN A 24 -22.48 3.37 15.43
C ASN A 24 -23.38 3.64 14.21
N ILE A 25 -23.54 2.69 13.27
CA ILE A 25 -24.54 2.80 12.20
C ILE A 25 -25.94 2.96 12.80
N ASN A 26 -26.26 2.16 13.83
CA ASN A 26 -27.55 2.20 14.52
C ASN A 26 -27.77 3.46 15.37
N MET A 27 -26.83 4.41 15.39
CA MET A 27 -27.03 5.74 15.99
C MET A 27 -27.60 6.77 15.02
N PHE A 28 -27.55 6.50 13.71
CA PHE A 28 -28.07 7.41 12.71
C PHE A 28 -29.57 7.16 12.52
N ASP A 29 -30.37 8.23 12.65
CA ASP A 29 -31.80 8.16 12.39
C ASP A 29 -32.04 7.69 10.94
N GLY A 30 -32.91 6.69 10.79
CA GLY A 30 -33.24 6.08 9.50
C GLY A 30 -32.26 5.01 9.00
N LEU A 31 -31.24 4.62 9.78
CA LEU A 31 -30.37 3.48 9.49
C LEU A 31 -30.52 2.38 10.53
N SER A 32 -30.64 1.13 10.07
CA SER A 32 -30.72 -0.06 10.94
C SER A 32 -29.82 -1.18 10.44
N CYS A 33 -29.04 -1.78 11.33
CA CYS A 33 -28.19 -2.94 11.04
C CYS A 33 -28.58 -4.10 11.97
N TYR A 34 -29.02 -5.20 11.38
CA TYR A 34 -29.61 -6.36 12.06
C TYR A 34 -28.59 -7.45 12.42
N GLY A 35 -27.34 -7.08 12.64
CA GLY A 35 -26.31 -8.05 13.01
C GLY A 35 -25.99 -9.03 11.89
N GLU A 36 -25.67 -10.26 12.26
CA GLU A 36 -25.26 -11.32 11.35
C GLU A 36 -26.50 -12.09 10.86
N ALA A 37 -27.30 -11.45 10.02
CA ALA A 37 -28.59 -11.98 9.54
C ALA A 37 -28.49 -13.35 8.85
N PHE A 38 -27.32 -13.68 8.30
CA PHE A 38 -27.06 -14.91 7.55
C PHE A 38 -25.99 -15.82 8.20
N ASN A 39 -25.75 -15.66 9.51
CA ASN A 39 -24.92 -16.59 10.27
C ASN A 39 -25.59 -17.99 10.29
N PRO A 40 -24.87 -19.09 10.05
CA PRO A 40 -25.49 -20.42 10.05
C PRO A 40 -25.94 -20.89 11.44
N ALA A 41 -25.32 -20.38 12.52
CA ALA A 41 -25.58 -20.83 13.88
C ALA A 41 -26.72 -20.10 14.59
N PHE A 42 -27.01 -18.84 14.21
CA PHE A 42 -28.04 -18.01 14.83
C PHE A 42 -28.55 -16.93 13.86
N ILE A 43 -29.64 -16.25 14.20
CA ILE A 43 -30.22 -15.17 13.38
C ILE A 43 -29.96 -13.78 13.98
N GLY A 44 -29.09 -13.00 13.33
CA GLY A 44 -28.79 -11.60 13.68
C GLY A 44 -27.90 -11.44 14.90
N TYR A 45 -28.38 -11.84 16.07
CA TYR A 45 -27.67 -11.78 17.35
C TYR A 45 -27.78 -13.10 18.10
N PRO A 46 -26.83 -13.44 18.98
CA PRO A 46 -27.01 -14.53 19.93
C PRO A 46 -28.29 -14.32 20.76
N GLU A 47 -29.07 -15.38 20.96
CA GLU A 47 -30.34 -15.40 21.74
C GLU A 47 -31.54 -14.70 21.09
N LYS A 48 -31.41 -14.17 19.87
CA LYS A 48 -32.53 -13.65 19.08
C LYS A 48 -33.24 -14.79 18.33
N SER A 49 -34.57 -14.77 18.34
CA SER A 49 -35.42 -15.76 17.64
C SER A 49 -35.75 -15.38 16.19
N ASP A 50 -35.77 -14.08 15.89
CA ASP A 50 -36.23 -13.55 14.62
C ASP A 50 -35.59 -12.17 14.28
N ILE A 51 -35.55 -11.87 12.98
CA ILE A 51 -35.34 -10.52 12.45
C ILE A 51 -36.60 -10.12 11.71
N LEU A 52 -37.23 -9.02 12.16
CA LEU A 52 -38.43 -8.46 11.53
C LEU A 52 -39.54 -9.51 11.34
N GLY A 53 -39.70 -10.41 12.32
CA GLY A 53 -40.71 -11.47 12.29
C GLY A 53 -40.33 -12.73 11.49
N VAL A 54 -39.16 -12.77 10.85
CA VAL A 54 -38.66 -13.96 10.14
C VAL A 54 -37.76 -14.78 11.06
N THR A 55 -38.08 -16.05 11.30
CA THR A 55 -37.31 -16.93 12.20
C THR A 55 -36.07 -17.53 11.53
N GLN A 56 -35.20 -18.16 12.32
CA GLN A 56 -34.05 -18.90 11.80
C GLN A 56 -34.46 -20.02 10.84
N GLU A 57 -35.51 -20.77 11.17
CA GLU A 57 -36.03 -21.87 10.35
C GLU A 57 -36.59 -21.37 9.02
N GLU A 58 -37.33 -20.25 9.04
CA GLU A 58 -37.88 -19.63 7.83
C GLU A 58 -36.77 -19.10 6.91
N ARG A 59 -35.75 -18.45 7.49
CA ARG A 59 -34.55 -18.03 6.75
C ARG A 59 -33.82 -19.23 6.16
N GLU A 60 -33.65 -20.33 6.89
CA GLU A 60 -32.97 -21.51 6.36
C GLU A 60 -33.72 -22.18 5.21
N ALA A 61 -35.04 -22.20 5.28
CA ALA A 61 -35.90 -22.66 4.19
C ALA A 61 -35.84 -21.72 2.98
N ASN A 62 -35.82 -20.41 3.20
CA ASN A 62 -35.80 -19.40 2.15
C ASN A 62 -35.06 -18.11 2.56
N PRO A 63 -33.75 -18.02 2.35
CA PRO A 63 -32.97 -16.86 2.80
C PRO A 63 -33.30 -15.59 2.00
N LYS A 64 -33.93 -15.71 0.82
CA LYS A 64 -34.44 -14.57 0.04
C LYS A 64 -35.60 -13.87 0.73
N ALA A 65 -36.41 -14.59 1.51
CA ALA A 65 -37.51 -14.00 2.25
C ALA A 65 -36.97 -13.00 3.28
N LEU A 66 -35.99 -13.41 4.10
CA LEU A 66 -35.33 -12.51 5.05
C LEU A 66 -34.67 -11.31 4.35
N LEU A 67 -33.96 -11.54 3.23
CA LEU A 67 -33.35 -10.46 2.47
C LEU A 67 -34.37 -9.42 1.98
N ASN A 68 -35.54 -9.88 1.51
CA ASN A 68 -36.62 -9.00 1.08
C ASN A 68 -37.24 -8.23 2.24
N VAL A 69 -37.42 -8.85 3.41
CA VAL A 69 -37.94 -8.14 4.59
C VAL A 69 -36.97 -7.04 5.02
N ILE A 70 -35.66 -7.30 5.05
CA ILE A 70 -34.64 -6.27 5.33
C ILE A 70 -34.65 -5.16 4.27
N ARG A 71 -34.85 -5.52 2.99
CA ARG A 71 -34.86 -4.57 1.86
C ARG A 71 -36.01 -3.56 1.93
N PHE A 72 -37.16 -3.97 2.45
CA PHE A 72 -38.38 -3.16 2.47
C PHE A 72 -38.78 -2.71 3.87
N ASP A 73 -37.85 -2.80 4.81
CA ASP A 73 -38.00 -2.28 6.16
C ASP A 73 -38.06 -0.74 6.18
N GLU A 74 -38.48 -0.18 7.31
CA GLU A 74 -38.54 1.28 7.46
C GLU A 74 -37.14 1.90 7.52
N GLY A 75 -36.86 2.84 6.62
CA GLY A 75 -35.54 3.46 6.49
C GLY A 75 -34.62 2.65 5.58
N LEU A 76 -33.31 2.76 5.79
CA LEU A 76 -32.32 1.95 5.09
C LEU A 76 -31.73 0.92 6.06
N SER A 77 -32.04 -0.34 5.78
CA SER A 77 -31.67 -1.45 6.64
C SER A 77 -30.56 -2.32 6.05
N GLY A 78 -29.84 -3.04 6.90
CA GLY A 78 -28.71 -3.84 6.47
C GLY A 78 -28.25 -4.86 7.50
N PHE A 79 -27.15 -5.54 7.19
CA PHE A 79 -26.61 -6.61 8.02
C PHE A 79 -25.10 -6.80 7.79
N ARG A 80 -24.46 -7.54 8.69
CA ARG A 80 -23.08 -8.00 8.56
C ARG A 80 -23.04 -9.36 7.86
N PHE A 81 -22.09 -9.51 6.95
CA PHE A 81 -21.86 -10.74 6.20
C PHE A 81 -20.37 -11.13 6.26
N PHE A 82 -20.07 -12.33 6.74
CA PHE A 82 -18.70 -12.87 6.82
C PHE A 82 -18.49 -13.96 5.77
N ASN A 83 -17.23 -14.37 5.55
CA ASN A 83 -16.89 -15.34 4.52
C ASN A 83 -17.47 -16.75 4.75
N ASP A 84 -17.91 -17.06 5.99
CA ASP A 84 -18.49 -18.33 6.42
C ASP A 84 -20.02 -18.26 6.60
N HIS A 85 -20.66 -17.15 6.22
CA HIS A 85 -22.11 -17.00 6.24
C HIS A 85 -22.77 -17.69 5.03
N ASP A 86 -24.10 -17.79 5.06
CA ASP A 86 -24.88 -18.52 4.05
C ASP A 86 -24.52 -18.08 2.60
N PRO A 87 -23.85 -18.93 1.81
CA PRO A 87 -23.37 -18.56 0.49
C PRO A 87 -24.51 -18.37 -0.52
N ARG A 88 -25.73 -18.89 -0.23
CA ARG A 88 -26.90 -18.73 -1.12
C ARG A 88 -27.31 -17.27 -1.32
N VAL A 89 -26.89 -16.40 -0.41
CA VAL A 89 -27.24 -14.96 -0.42
C VAL A 89 -26.15 -14.10 -1.05
N LEU A 90 -24.90 -14.57 -1.06
CA LEU A 90 -23.74 -13.80 -1.51
C LEU A 90 -23.92 -13.27 -2.93
N ASP A 91 -24.39 -14.10 -3.86
CA ASP A 91 -24.63 -13.69 -5.24
C ASP A 91 -25.74 -12.64 -5.34
N LEU A 92 -26.82 -12.81 -4.56
CA LEU A 92 -27.96 -11.90 -4.57
C LEU A 92 -27.57 -10.48 -4.14
N ILE A 93 -26.67 -10.36 -3.16
CA ILE A 93 -26.23 -9.06 -2.66
C ILE A 93 -25.10 -8.45 -3.49
N LEU A 94 -24.19 -9.29 -4.02
CA LEU A 94 -23.08 -8.79 -4.84
C LEU A 94 -23.56 -8.33 -6.19
N ASP A 95 -24.54 -8.99 -6.80
CA ASP A 95 -25.00 -8.64 -8.15
C ASP A 95 -26.07 -7.53 -8.16
N ASP A 96 -26.66 -7.20 -7.00
CA ASP A 96 -27.69 -6.16 -6.90
C ASP A 96 -27.08 -4.75 -6.74
N PRO A 97 -27.13 -3.87 -7.75
CA PRO A 97 -26.59 -2.51 -7.65
C PRO A 97 -27.33 -1.61 -6.65
N ARG A 98 -28.53 -1.98 -6.21
CA ARG A 98 -29.30 -1.26 -5.19
C ARG A 98 -28.94 -1.68 -3.77
N CYS A 99 -28.11 -2.71 -3.58
CA CYS A 99 -27.49 -3.02 -2.31
C CYS A 99 -26.22 -2.16 -2.13
N ALA A 100 -26.11 -1.38 -1.05
CA ALA A 100 -24.87 -0.68 -0.71
C ALA A 100 -23.85 -1.67 -0.13
N LYS A 101 -22.58 -1.58 -0.56
CA LYS A 101 -21.50 -2.45 -0.07
C LYS A 101 -20.58 -1.66 0.82
N ILE A 102 -20.34 -2.16 2.02
CA ILE A 102 -19.36 -1.64 2.96
C ILE A 102 -18.35 -2.76 3.20
N ILE A 103 -17.06 -2.47 3.00
CA ILE A 103 -15.99 -3.45 3.21
C ILE A 103 -15.14 -2.97 4.39
N LEU A 104 -15.24 -3.67 5.51
CA LEU A 104 -14.46 -3.43 6.71
C LEU A 104 -13.21 -4.31 6.72
N THR A 105 -12.05 -3.68 6.76
CA THR A 105 -10.76 -4.39 6.81
C THR A 105 -10.07 -4.19 8.15
N ARG A 106 -9.28 -5.18 8.55
CA ARG A 106 -8.40 -5.12 9.70
C ARG A 106 -7.17 -5.98 9.42
N ASN A 107 -6.04 -5.67 10.06
CA ASN A 107 -4.88 -6.55 10.03
C ASN A 107 -5.28 -7.99 10.43
N PRO A 108 -5.14 -8.99 9.54
CA PRO A 108 -5.59 -10.37 9.79
C PRO A 108 -4.94 -10.99 11.03
N ILE A 109 -3.64 -10.74 11.27
CA ILE A 109 -2.97 -11.32 12.44
C ILE A 109 -3.50 -10.73 13.75
N GLU A 110 -3.82 -9.44 13.78
CA GLU A 110 -4.42 -8.84 14.97
C GLU A 110 -5.83 -9.38 15.25
N SER A 111 -6.60 -9.63 14.19
CA SER A 111 -7.95 -10.18 14.28
C SER A 111 -7.91 -11.62 14.78
N TYR A 112 -7.02 -12.44 14.22
CA TYR A 112 -6.81 -13.84 14.60
C TYR A 112 -6.32 -13.98 16.05
N VAL A 113 -5.29 -13.23 16.46
CA VAL A 113 -4.82 -13.25 17.85
C VAL A 113 -5.92 -12.79 18.80
N SER A 114 -6.69 -11.78 18.40
CA SER A 114 -7.84 -11.34 19.19
C SER A 114 -8.93 -12.42 19.29
N TRP A 115 -9.14 -13.23 18.26
CA TRP A 115 -10.09 -14.34 18.26
C TRP A 115 -9.60 -15.46 19.18
N LYS A 116 -8.33 -15.86 19.08
CA LYS A 116 -7.72 -16.85 19.99
C LYS A 116 -7.79 -16.44 21.45
N ILE A 117 -7.54 -15.17 21.77
CA ILE A 117 -7.67 -14.69 23.15
C ILE A 117 -9.12 -14.76 23.61
N ALA A 118 -10.09 -14.38 22.77
CA ALA A 118 -11.51 -14.47 23.12
C ALA A 118 -11.94 -15.92 23.37
N GLN A 119 -11.49 -16.86 22.54
CA GLN A 119 -11.72 -18.29 22.72
C GLN A 119 -11.13 -18.81 24.03
N ALA A 120 -9.88 -18.43 24.34
CA ALA A 120 -9.20 -18.84 25.57
C ALA A 120 -9.80 -18.23 26.85
N THR A 121 -10.36 -17.02 26.76
CA THR A 121 -10.87 -16.27 27.94
C THR A 121 -12.39 -16.37 28.13
N GLY A 122 -13.12 -16.86 27.13
CA GLY A 122 -14.59 -16.81 27.05
C GLY A 122 -15.16 -15.40 26.88
N GLN A 123 -14.32 -14.39 26.61
CA GLN A 123 -14.70 -12.98 26.61
C GLN A 123 -14.83 -12.43 25.19
N TRP A 124 -16.07 -12.37 24.69
CA TRP A 124 -16.37 -11.95 23.31
C TRP A 124 -16.68 -10.45 23.16
N LYS A 125 -17.26 -9.82 24.19
CA LYS A 125 -17.56 -8.38 24.26
C LYS A 125 -16.97 -7.78 25.55
N LEU A 126 -16.32 -6.62 25.43
CA LEU A 126 -15.70 -5.92 26.56
C LEU A 126 -16.35 -4.55 26.72
N THR A 127 -17.21 -4.43 27.72
CA THR A 127 -17.89 -3.17 28.10
C THR A 127 -17.09 -2.37 29.13
N ASN A 128 -16.18 -3.03 29.87
CA ASN A 128 -15.33 -2.38 30.88
C ASN A 128 -13.85 -2.80 30.76
N ALA A 129 -12.96 -1.83 30.53
CA ALA A 129 -11.54 -2.02 30.27
C ALA A 129 -10.75 -2.60 31.46
N THR A 130 -11.23 -2.42 32.70
CA THR A 130 -10.57 -2.93 33.92
C THR A 130 -10.70 -4.45 34.10
N HIS A 131 -11.56 -5.12 33.33
CA HIS A 131 -11.76 -6.58 33.36
C HIS A 131 -11.13 -7.28 32.15
N ALA A 132 -10.19 -6.65 31.45
CA ALA A 132 -9.48 -7.29 30.35
C ALA A 132 -8.57 -8.40 30.89
N LYS A 133 -8.93 -9.66 30.62
CA LYS A 133 -8.07 -10.82 30.92
C LYS A 133 -6.90 -10.85 29.94
N SER A 134 -5.69 -10.55 30.41
CA SER A 134 -4.47 -10.66 29.59
C SER A 134 -3.97 -12.10 29.60
N VAL A 135 -4.46 -12.91 28.67
CA VAL A 135 -3.94 -14.27 28.44
C VAL A 135 -3.04 -14.23 27.21
N ARG A 136 -1.86 -14.85 27.33
CA ARG A 136 -1.03 -15.13 26.15
C ARG A 136 -1.58 -16.35 25.44
N VAL A 137 -1.62 -16.30 24.11
CA VAL A 137 -2.10 -17.40 23.28
C VAL A 137 -0.96 -17.94 22.44
N LYS A 138 -0.90 -19.26 22.32
CA LYS A 138 -0.08 -19.91 21.31
C LYS A 138 -0.83 -19.86 19.97
N VAL A 139 -0.15 -19.40 18.93
CA VAL A 139 -0.69 -19.33 17.57
C VAL A 139 -0.28 -20.60 16.82
N ASP A 140 -1.27 -21.33 16.30
CA ASP A 140 -1.02 -22.39 15.34
C ASP A 140 -0.81 -21.77 13.96
N ILE A 141 0.39 -21.97 13.41
CA ILE A 141 0.80 -21.36 12.15
C ILE A 141 -0.04 -21.89 10.98
N THR A 142 -0.30 -23.19 10.94
CA THR A 142 -1.05 -23.84 9.86
C THR A 142 -2.51 -23.38 9.88
N GLU A 143 -3.11 -23.30 11.07
CA GLU A 143 -4.47 -22.77 11.22
C GLU A 143 -4.54 -21.30 10.81
N PHE A 144 -3.53 -20.50 11.18
CA PHE A 144 -3.46 -19.10 10.77
C PHE A 144 -3.30 -18.95 9.24
N GLU A 145 -2.50 -19.79 8.59
CA GLU A 145 -2.35 -19.81 7.12
C GLU A 145 -3.69 -20.08 6.43
N GLN A 146 -4.41 -21.13 6.85
CA GLN A 146 -5.72 -21.48 6.30
C GLN A 146 -6.74 -20.36 6.50
N HIS A 147 -6.75 -19.76 7.70
CA HIS A 147 -7.62 -18.62 8.00
C HIS A 147 -7.29 -17.40 7.13
N LEU A 148 -6.00 -17.09 6.95
CA LEU A 148 -5.55 -15.99 6.11
C LEU A 148 -5.93 -16.21 4.64
N GLU A 149 -5.73 -17.43 4.12
CA GLU A 149 -6.08 -17.80 2.75
C GLU A 149 -7.58 -17.67 2.50
N ALA A 150 -8.44 -18.09 3.44
CA ALA A 150 -9.89 -17.95 3.33
C ALA A 150 -10.32 -16.48 3.25
N ILE A 151 -9.80 -15.62 4.14
CA ILE A 151 -10.07 -14.18 4.12
C ILE A 151 -9.61 -13.57 2.80
N GLN A 152 -8.38 -13.89 2.37
CA GLN A 152 -7.83 -13.34 1.13
C GLN A 152 -8.63 -13.78 -0.10
N SER A 153 -9.01 -15.05 -0.19
CA SER A 153 -9.82 -15.62 -1.26
C SER A 153 -11.18 -14.92 -1.36
N PHE A 154 -11.81 -14.66 -0.21
CA PHE A 154 -13.06 -13.91 -0.16
C PHE A 154 -12.89 -12.46 -0.64
N GLN A 155 -11.84 -11.76 -0.19
CA GLN A 155 -11.53 -10.39 -0.65
C GLN A 155 -11.27 -10.33 -2.17
N VAL A 156 -10.64 -11.35 -2.77
CA VAL A 156 -10.48 -11.45 -4.25
C VAL A 156 -11.85 -11.50 -4.91
N THR A 157 -12.72 -12.32 -4.36
CA THR A 157 -14.05 -12.59 -4.90
C THR A 157 -14.87 -11.30 -4.87
N LEU A 158 -14.89 -10.59 -3.73
CA LEU A 158 -15.54 -9.28 -3.60
C LEU A 158 -15.01 -8.29 -4.65
N LEU A 159 -13.68 -8.11 -4.72
CA LEU A 159 -13.06 -7.17 -5.64
C LEU A 159 -13.39 -7.49 -7.11
N SER A 160 -13.23 -8.75 -7.50
CA SER A 160 -13.49 -9.23 -8.86
C SER A 160 -14.95 -9.05 -9.27
N ARG A 161 -15.90 -9.37 -8.36
CA ARG A 161 -17.33 -9.22 -8.62
C ARG A 161 -17.76 -7.77 -8.74
N LEU A 162 -17.28 -6.90 -7.86
CA LEU A 162 -17.55 -5.46 -7.93
C LEU A 162 -16.98 -4.85 -9.21
N GLN A 163 -15.75 -5.20 -9.58
CA GLN A 163 -15.13 -4.74 -10.84
C GLN A 163 -15.90 -5.19 -12.08
N LYS A 164 -16.28 -6.47 -12.16
CA LYS A 164 -17.00 -7.01 -13.32
C LYS A 164 -18.41 -6.42 -13.48
N SER A 165 -19.06 -6.09 -12.37
CA SER A 165 -20.41 -5.52 -12.36
C SER A 165 -20.42 -3.97 -12.40
N GLY A 166 -19.24 -3.33 -12.38
CA GLY A 166 -19.13 -1.87 -12.35
C GLY A 166 -19.59 -1.23 -11.04
N GLN A 167 -19.68 -2.00 -9.96
CA GLN A 167 -20.13 -1.52 -8.65
C GLN A 167 -18.94 -1.05 -7.79
N THR A 168 -19.22 -0.21 -6.81
CA THR A 168 -18.23 0.27 -5.83
C THR A 168 -18.70 -0.01 -4.40
N ALA A 169 -17.74 -0.13 -3.49
CA ALA A 169 -17.98 -0.26 -2.06
C ALA A 169 -17.41 0.95 -1.29
N PHE A 170 -17.93 1.20 -0.09
CA PHE A 170 -17.31 2.06 0.90
C PHE A 170 -16.30 1.24 1.70
N TYR A 171 -15.02 1.56 1.55
CA TYR A 171 -13.95 0.89 2.28
C TYR A 171 -13.66 1.62 3.58
N VAL A 172 -13.58 0.88 4.68
CA VAL A 172 -13.24 1.41 6.00
C VAL A 172 -12.28 0.46 6.70
N ALA A 173 -11.20 0.99 7.28
CA ALA A 173 -10.30 0.19 8.10
C ALA A 173 -10.74 0.22 9.57
N TYR A 174 -10.35 -0.80 10.33
CA TYR A 174 -10.62 -0.88 11.77
C TYR A 174 -10.12 0.34 12.55
N GLU A 175 -8.98 0.88 12.16
CA GLU A 175 -8.35 2.05 12.77
C GLU A 175 -9.18 3.32 12.56
N ASP A 176 -9.87 3.42 11.41
CA ASP A 176 -10.69 4.56 11.02
C ASP A 176 -12.06 4.57 11.71
N LEU A 177 -12.48 3.45 12.31
CA LEU A 177 -13.77 3.37 12.99
C LEU A 177 -13.89 4.37 14.15
N GLN A 178 -12.78 4.84 14.71
CA GLN A 178 -12.77 5.85 15.78
C GLN A 178 -12.91 7.29 15.28
N ASP A 179 -12.96 7.51 13.97
CA ASP A 179 -13.16 8.82 13.38
C ASP A 179 -14.65 9.10 13.13
N VAL A 180 -15.16 10.15 13.79
CA VAL A 180 -16.55 10.62 13.64
C VAL A 180 -16.85 11.06 12.20
N GLU A 181 -15.88 11.68 11.52
CA GLU A 181 -16.06 12.15 10.15
C GLU A 181 -16.12 10.98 9.15
N VAL A 182 -15.37 9.90 9.40
CA VAL A 182 -15.48 8.66 8.59
C VAL A 182 -16.87 8.04 8.76
N MET A 183 -17.40 7.98 9.98
CA MET A 183 -18.75 7.47 10.24
C MET A 183 -19.84 8.35 9.60
N ASN A 184 -19.70 9.67 9.66
CA ASN A 184 -20.60 10.60 8.96
C ASN A 184 -20.48 10.45 7.42
N GLY A 185 -19.28 10.20 6.90
CA GLY A 185 -19.05 9.88 5.50
C GLY A 185 -19.72 8.57 5.06
N LEU A 186 -19.71 7.55 5.93
CA LEU A 186 -20.43 6.30 5.70
C LEU A 186 -21.95 6.52 5.64
N ALA A 187 -22.51 7.29 6.58
CA ALA A 187 -23.94 7.63 6.56
C ALA A 187 -24.32 8.38 5.28
N ALA A 188 -23.50 9.34 4.84
CA ALA A 188 -23.69 10.05 3.57
C ALA A 188 -23.59 9.11 2.36
N PHE A 189 -22.66 8.14 2.37
CA PHE A 189 -22.56 7.12 1.32
C PHE A 189 -23.83 6.27 1.20
N LEU A 190 -24.44 5.95 2.35
CA LEU A 190 -25.72 5.25 2.45
C LEU A 190 -26.93 6.14 2.09
N GLY A 191 -26.73 7.44 1.91
CA GLY A 191 -27.78 8.38 1.55
C GLY A 191 -28.56 8.94 2.75
N SER A 192 -28.02 8.80 3.97
CA SER A 192 -28.57 9.48 5.16
C SER A 192 -27.97 10.87 5.33
N ASP A 193 -28.82 11.87 5.56
CA ASP A 193 -28.43 13.23 5.91
C ASP A 193 -28.13 13.40 7.41
N ALA A 194 -28.42 12.37 8.22
CA ALA A 194 -28.16 12.37 9.65
C ALA A 194 -26.65 12.44 9.93
N ARG A 195 -26.28 13.17 10.98
CA ARG A 195 -24.90 13.28 11.44
C ARG A 195 -24.80 13.07 12.94
N ILE A 196 -23.77 12.35 13.36
CA ILE A 196 -23.43 12.16 14.77
C ILE A 196 -22.28 13.09 15.17
N LYS A 197 -22.32 13.59 16.40
CA LYS A 197 -21.24 14.42 16.97
C LYS A 197 -20.20 13.59 17.72
N HIS A 198 -20.58 12.39 18.16
CA HIS A 198 -19.76 11.51 18.97
C HIS A 198 -20.07 10.05 18.65
N LEU A 199 -19.06 9.19 18.77
CA LEU A 199 -19.22 7.74 18.67
C LEU A 199 -19.76 7.13 19.96
N ASN A 200 -20.32 5.92 19.84
CA ASN A 200 -20.74 5.12 20.97
C ASN A 200 -19.52 4.72 21.83
N LYS A 201 -19.41 5.27 23.04
CA LYS A 201 -18.28 5.02 23.95
C LYS A 201 -18.35 3.67 24.70
N LYS A 202 -19.41 2.88 24.52
CA LYS A 202 -19.63 1.63 25.29
C LYS A 202 -18.68 0.49 24.90
N LEU A 203 -18.17 0.48 23.67
CA LEU A 203 -17.26 -0.54 23.17
C LEU A 203 -15.82 -0.02 23.22
N LYS A 204 -15.01 -0.58 24.13
CA LYS A 204 -13.59 -0.22 24.30
C LYS A 204 -12.68 -1.24 23.60
N LYS A 205 -11.49 -0.79 23.20
CA LYS A 205 -10.44 -1.66 22.62
C LYS A 205 -10.14 -2.79 23.60
N GLN A 206 -10.43 -4.03 23.20
CA GLN A 206 -10.44 -5.15 24.13
C GLN A 206 -9.04 -5.58 24.59
N ASN A 207 -8.01 -5.40 23.75
CA ASN A 207 -6.62 -5.76 24.07
C ASN A 207 -5.64 -4.75 23.43
N PRO A 208 -5.27 -3.66 24.13
CA PRO A 208 -4.35 -2.65 23.60
C PRO A 208 -2.87 -3.07 23.64
N ALA A 209 -2.52 -4.19 24.28
CA ALA A 209 -1.14 -4.64 24.42
C ALA A 209 -0.48 -4.99 23.07
N PRO A 210 0.85 -4.78 22.93
CA PRO A 210 1.62 -5.17 21.74
C PRO A 210 1.57 -6.68 21.50
N MET A 211 1.72 -7.10 20.24
CA MET A 211 1.62 -8.51 19.81
C MET A 211 2.58 -9.43 20.56
N SER A 212 3.81 -8.97 20.81
CA SER A 212 4.85 -9.69 21.56
C SER A 212 4.48 -10.05 22.99
N LEU A 213 3.53 -9.32 23.60
CA LEU A 213 3.03 -9.61 24.95
C LEU A 213 1.77 -10.47 24.94
N LYS A 214 1.16 -10.71 23.78
CA LYS A 214 -0.09 -11.46 23.57
C LYS A 214 0.14 -12.86 23.00
N VAL A 215 1.24 -13.07 22.28
CA VAL A 215 1.53 -14.33 21.59
C VAL A 215 2.72 -15.02 22.26
N GLU A 216 2.55 -16.28 22.65
CA GLU A 216 3.61 -17.07 23.31
C GLU A 216 4.76 -17.40 22.35
N ASN A 217 4.43 -17.85 21.13
CA ASN A 217 5.38 -18.19 20.07
C ASN A 217 5.57 -17.04 19.06
N PHE A 218 5.75 -15.81 19.55
CA PHE A 218 5.82 -14.61 18.72
C PHE A 218 6.94 -14.67 17.66
N THR A 219 8.10 -15.23 18.00
CA THR A 219 9.22 -15.40 17.06
C THR A 219 8.86 -16.33 15.91
N GLU A 220 8.30 -17.51 16.22
CA GLU A 220 7.85 -18.49 15.21
C GLU A 220 6.77 -17.90 14.30
N LEU A 221 5.80 -17.19 14.88
CA LEU A 221 4.79 -16.46 14.12
C LEU A 221 5.41 -15.40 13.21
N SER A 222 6.40 -14.65 13.69
CA SER A 222 7.08 -13.61 12.90
C SER A 222 7.83 -14.22 11.71
N GLU A 223 8.54 -15.33 11.92
CA GLU A 223 9.21 -16.07 10.85
C GLU A 223 8.23 -16.63 9.83
N ALA A 224 7.12 -17.20 10.30
CA ALA A 224 6.07 -17.72 9.43
C ALA A 224 5.40 -16.60 8.62
N LEU A 225 5.11 -15.46 9.24
CA LEU A 225 4.58 -14.27 8.55
C LEU A 225 5.53 -13.79 7.45
N VAL A 226 6.85 -13.78 7.69
CA VAL A 226 7.84 -13.43 6.66
C VAL A 226 7.82 -14.45 5.50
N ARG A 227 7.60 -15.74 5.76
CA ARG A 227 7.43 -16.76 4.71
C ARG A 227 6.11 -16.61 3.94
N MET A 228 5.01 -16.33 4.63
CA MET A 228 3.69 -16.12 4.02
C MET A 228 3.65 -14.83 3.17
N ASP A 229 4.31 -13.77 3.64
CA ASP A 229 4.39 -12.48 2.95
C ASP A 229 5.25 -12.58 1.67
N ARG A 230 6.20 -13.54 1.59
CA ARG A 230 6.96 -13.81 0.36
C ARG A 230 6.11 -14.27 -0.82
N PHE A 231 4.92 -14.81 -0.59
CA PHE A 231 3.96 -15.17 -1.64
C PHE A 231 2.87 -14.10 -1.85
N ASN A 232 2.88 -13.01 -1.07
CA ASN A 232 1.83 -11.99 -1.01
C ASN A 232 2.29 -10.57 -1.36
N LEU A 233 3.35 -10.45 -2.16
CA LEU A 233 3.91 -9.19 -2.70
C LEU A 233 2.94 -8.30 -3.50
N ASN A 234 1.70 -8.75 -3.72
CA ASN A 234 0.69 -8.05 -4.50
C ASN A 234 -0.50 -7.49 -3.71
N ARG A 235 -0.53 -7.57 -2.36
CA ARG A 235 -1.75 -7.19 -1.60
C ARG A 235 -1.62 -6.43 -0.29
N THR A 236 -0.44 -5.92 0.07
CA THR A 236 -0.46 -4.65 0.83
C THR A 236 -0.97 -3.57 -0.14
N PRO A 237 -2.04 -2.82 0.17
CA PRO A 237 -2.44 -1.70 -0.68
C PRO A 237 -1.21 -0.84 -0.90
N ASN A 238 -0.78 -0.72 -2.16
CA ASN A 238 0.29 0.18 -2.48
C ASN A 238 -0.22 1.60 -2.28
N LEU A 239 0.18 2.22 -1.17
CA LEU A 239 -0.19 3.58 -0.81
C LEU A 239 0.68 4.62 -1.52
N GLU A 240 1.71 4.20 -2.25
CA GLU A 240 2.39 5.11 -3.17
C GLU A 240 1.45 5.54 -4.30
N PRO A 241 1.40 6.85 -4.61
CA PRO A 241 0.63 7.36 -5.74
C PRO A 241 1.02 6.67 -7.04
N ARG A 242 0.03 6.29 -7.84
CA ARG A 242 0.25 5.82 -9.22
C ARG A 242 1.00 6.89 -10.01
N ARG A 243 1.88 6.43 -10.91
CA ARG A 243 2.72 7.32 -11.72
C ARG A 243 2.31 7.22 -13.18
N GLY A 244 2.38 8.35 -13.88
CA GLY A 244 2.29 8.37 -15.33
C GLY A 244 3.63 7.99 -15.99
N PRO A 245 3.70 7.97 -17.33
CA PRO A 245 4.85 7.44 -18.06
C PRO A 245 6.09 8.35 -18.09
N MET A 246 6.03 9.58 -17.56
CA MET A 246 7.17 10.49 -17.45
C MET A 246 7.90 10.80 -18.77
N ILE A 247 7.23 10.70 -19.92
CA ILE A 247 7.82 10.85 -21.27
C ILE A 247 8.71 12.09 -21.46
N PRO A 248 8.40 13.29 -20.91
CA PRO A 248 9.28 14.46 -21.06
C PRO A 248 10.70 14.24 -20.52
N THR A 249 10.93 13.26 -19.65
CA THR A 249 12.24 12.94 -19.11
C THR A 249 13.07 12.03 -20.01
N TYR A 250 12.46 11.40 -21.02
CA TYR A 250 13.15 10.46 -21.90
C TYR A 250 14.20 11.18 -22.75
N VAL A 251 15.27 10.47 -23.05
CA VAL A 251 16.43 11.00 -23.78
C VAL A 251 16.73 10.04 -24.91
N ALA A 252 16.78 10.53 -26.14
CA ALA A 252 17.27 9.75 -27.27
C ALA A 252 18.65 10.26 -27.70
N ALA A 253 19.45 9.33 -28.21
CA ALA A 253 20.72 9.68 -28.84
C ALA A 253 20.43 10.46 -30.13
N ALA A 254 21.41 11.26 -30.58
CA ALA A 254 21.22 12.14 -31.73
C ALA A 254 21.06 11.32 -33.02
N ASP A 255 21.97 10.37 -33.22
CA ASP A 255 22.09 9.56 -34.43
C ASP A 255 21.72 8.10 -34.15
N SER A 256 22.23 7.53 -33.06
CA SER A 256 21.99 6.13 -32.69
C SER A 256 20.52 5.87 -32.32
N PRO A 257 19.96 4.69 -32.65
CA PRO A 257 18.56 4.38 -32.36
C PRO A 257 18.38 3.92 -30.90
N ILE A 258 18.90 4.70 -29.94
CA ILE A 258 18.85 4.39 -28.51
C ILE A 258 17.95 5.38 -27.78
N LEU A 259 17.07 4.86 -26.92
CA LEU A 259 16.19 5.64 -26.05
C LEU A 259 16.44 5.29 -24.57
N PHE A 260 16.95 6.25 -23.81
CA PHE A 260 17.04 6.14 -22.36
C PHE A 260 15.76 6.64 -21.67
N MET A 261 15.19 5.79 -20.83
CA MET A 261 14.00 6.04 -20.02
C MET A 261 14.42 6.18 -18.55
N PRO A 262 14.78 7.38 -18.06
CA PRO A 262 15.38 7.53 -16.73
C PRO A 262 14.39 7.24 -15.60
N LEU A 263 14.85 6.47 -14.62
CA LEU A 263 14.28 6.45 -13.28
C LEU A 263 14.87 7.61 -12.49
N ARG A 264 14.01 8.40 -11.84
CA ARG A 264 14.49 9.55 -11.04
C ARG A 264 15.47 9.07 -9.97
N SER A 265 16.54 9.86 -9.79
CA SER A 265 17.67 9.57 -8.89
C SER A 265 18.51 8.37 -9.34
N GLY A 266 18.51 8.06 -10.64
CA GLY A 266 19.44 7.13 -11.29
C GLY A 266 20.70 7.83 -11.84
N PRO A 267 21.53 7.11 -12.62
CA PRO A 267 22.79 7.62 -13.18
C PRO A 267 22.60 8.52 -14.42
N ASP A 268 21.61 9.42 -14.42
CA ASP A 268 21.22 10.24 -15.57
C ASP A 268 22.40 10.96 -16.25
N ARG A 269 23.31 11.53 -15.45
CA ARG A 269 24.47 12.28 -15.97
C ARG A 269 25.45 11.36 -16.70
N THR A 270 25.74 10.20 -16.13
CA THR A 270 26.66 9.21 -16.72
C THR A 270 26.09 8.69 -18.03
N ILE A 271 24.80 8.34 -18.06
CA ILE A 271 24.14 7.84 -19.27
C ILE A 271 24.08 8.89 -20.37
N ARG A 272 23.69 10.13 -20.05
CA ARG A 272 23.66 11.22 -21.04
C ARG A 272 25.06 11.47 -21.64
N LYS A 273 26.10 11.48 -20.81
CA LYS A 273 27.49 11.63 -21.28
C LYS A 273 27.86 10.48 -22.21
N TRP A 274 27.56 9.24 -21.82
CA TRP A 274 27.82 8.05 -22.64
C TRP A 274 27.08 8.11 -23.98
N MET A 275 25.79 8.47 -23.99
CA MET A 275 24.99 8.58 -25.22
C MET A 275 25.52 9.67 -26.16
N ALA A 276 25.97 10.81 -25.63
CA ALA A 276 26.57 11.87 -26.42
C ALA A 276 27.90 11.41 -27.04
N GLN A 277 28.76 10.76 -26.24
CA GLN A 277 30.03 10.21 -26.70
C GLN A 277 29.86 9.10 -27.73
N LEU A 278 28.82 8.28 -27.61
CA LEU A 278 28.49 7.22 -28.56
C LEU A 278 28.31 7.79 -29.98
N ASP A 279 27.69 8.95 -30.12
CA ASP A 279 27.49 9.61 -31.41
C ASP A 279 28.62 10.58 -31.79
N GLY A 280 29.66 10.71 -30.96
CA GLY A 280 30.72 11.72 -31.15
C GLY A 280 30.20 13.16 -31.04
N LYS A 281 29.17 13.38 -30.21
CA LYS A 281 28.44 14.64 -30.05
C LYS A 281 28.56 15.21 -28.63
N GLY A 282 28.04 16.43 -28.45
CA GLY A 282 27.89 17.07 -27.14
C GLY A 282 26.56 16.70 -26.47
N GLY A 283 26.45 16.98 -25.16
CA GLY A 283 25.21 16.72 -24.42
C GLY A 283 24.00 17.53 -24.90
N SER A 284 24.23 18.68 -25.57
CA SER A 284 23.19 19.51 -26.17
C SER A 284 22.55 18.90 -27.42
N ASP A 285 23.22 17.94 -28.07
CA ASP A 285 22.72 17.26 -29.27
C ASP A 285 21.73 16.13 -28.93
N LEU A 286 21.64 15.74 -27.66
CA LEU A 286 20.69 14.73 -27.21
C LEU A 286 19.25 15.21 -27.39
N LEU A 287 18.39 14.33 -27.89
CA LEU A 287 16.98 14.63 -28.10
C LEU A 287 16.24 14.46 -26.77
N VAL A 288 15.59 15.51 -26.30
CA VAL A 288 14.91 15.58 -24.98
C VAL A 288 13.53 16.21 -25.10
N ASN A 289 12.80 16.32 -23.98
CA ASN A 289 11.50 17.00 -23.88
C ASN A 289 10.44 16.40 -24.83
N PHE A 290 10.43 15.07 -24.96
CA PHE A 290 9.44 14.39 -25.76
C PHE A 290 8.02 14.62 -25.23
N SER A 291 7.08 14.74 -26.17
CA SER A 291 5.66 14.52 -25.95
C SER A 291 5.30 13.10 -26.39
N GLN A 292 4.09 12.63 -26.06
CA GLN A 292 3.58 11.35 -26.60
C GLN A 292 3.65 11.29 -28.13
N LYS A 293 3.32 12.39 -28.80
CA LYS A 293 3.33 12.46 -30.27
C LYS A 293 4.76 12.39 -30.81
N THR A 294 5.64 13.27 -30.33
CA THR A 294 7.01 13.35 -30.84
C THR A 294 7.81 12.08 -30.53
N LEU A 295 7.52 11.39 -29.42
CA LEU A 295 8.13 10.09 -29.13
C LEU A 295 7.67 9.01 -30.12
N ARG A 296 6.37 8.95 -30.46
CA ARG A 296 5.86 8.01 -31.48
C ARG A 296 6.45 8.30 -32.85
N ASP A 297 6.64 9.57 -33.19
CA ASP A 297 7.24 9.98 -34.46
C ASP A 297 8.73 9.59 -34.51
N TRP A 298 9.48 9.81 -33.42
CA TRP A 298 10.86 9.35 -33.30
C TRP A 298 10.96 7.82 -33.45
N LYS A 299 10.13 7.06 -32.73
CA LYS A 299 10.09 5.59 -32.82
C LYS A 299 9.83 5.08 -34.24
N ARG A 300 8.94 5.76 -34.99
CA ARG A 300 8.66 5.44 -36.39
C ARG A 300 9.82 5.77 -37.32
N SER A 301 10.55 6.85 -37.04
CA SER A 301 11.74 7.26 -37.80
C SER A 301 12.99 6.41 -37.53
N LYS A 302 13.01 5.65 -36.42
CA LYS A 302 14.12 4.78 -36.02
C LYS A 302 13.63 3.32 -35.82
N PRO A 303 13.29 2.57 -36.89
CA PRO A 303 13.02 1.14 -36.78
C PRO A 303 14.22 0.39 -36.17
N GLY A 304 13.94 -0.59 -35.31
CA GLY A 304 14.98 -1.29 -34.56
C GLY A 304 15.57 -0.49 -33.40
N HIS A 305 14.90 0.60 -32.96
CA HIS A 305 15.32 1.31 -31.76
C HIS A 305 15.30 0.41 -30.53
N VAL A 306 16.29 0.63 -29.66
CA VAL A 306 16.42 -0.07 -28.41
C VAL A 306 16.26 0.92 -27.27
N SER A 307 15.32 0.65 -26.38
CA SER A 307 15.04 1.43 -25.21
C SER A 307 15.54 0.75 -23.94
N PHE A 308 16.02 1.52 -22.98
CA PHE A 308 16.53 0.95 -21.73
C PHE A 308 16.34 1.87 -20.54
N THR A 309 16.46 1.29 -19.36
CA THR A 309 16.53 2.02 -18.09
C THR A 309 17.59 1.39 -17.18
N VAL A 310 17.93 2.08 -16.09
CA VAL A 310 18.96 1.65 -15.15
C VAL A 310 18.43 1.72 -13.72
N LEU A 311 18.43 0.58 -13.05
CA LEU A 311 18.14 0.43 -11.64
C LEU A 311 19.37 0.78 -10.80
N ARG A 312 19.15 1.47 -9.68
CA ARG A 312 20.13 1.75 -8.64
C ARG A 312 19.78 0.96 -7.38
N HIS A 313 20.76 0.50 -6.62
CA HIS A 313 20.50 -0.15 -5.33
C HIS A 313 19.65 0.77 -4.43
N PRO A 314 18.60 0.28 -3.74
CA PRO A 314 17.67 1.16 -3.01
C PRO A 314 18.34 2.07 -1.97
N LEU A 315 19.31 1.55 -1.21
CA LEU A 315 20.10 2.36 -0.26
C LEU A 315 20.90 3.47 -0.96
N ALA A 316 21.62 3.13 -2.04
CA ALA A 316 22.39 4.10 -2.82
C ALA A 316 21.49 5.15 -3.48
N ARG A 317 20.29 4.76 -3.89
CA ARG A 317 19.29 5.67 -4.46
C ARG A 317 18.78 6.65 -3.41
N ALA A 318 18.41 6.17 -2.23
CA ALA A 318 18.00 7.04 -1.13
C ALA A 318 19.13 8.00 -0.71
N HIS A 319 20.37 7.52 -0.70
CA HIS A 319 21.55 8.34 -0.40
C HIS A 319 21.75 9.46 -1.44
N ALA A 320 21.61 9.16 -2.73
CA ALA A 320 21.68 10.16 -3.78
C ALA A 320 20.61 11.25 -3.60
N VAL A 321 19.37 10.87 -3.29
CA VAL A 321 18.28 11.84 -2.98
C VAL A 321 18.65 12.68 -1.77
N PHE A 322 19.12 12.04 -0.70
CA PHE A 322 19.50 12.73 0.53
C PHE A 322 20.55 13.80 0.26
N ARG A 323 21.63 13.42 -0.42
CA ARG A 323 22.75 14.31 -0.76
C ARG A 323 22.35 15.44 -1.71
N GLU A 324 21.54 15.15 -2.72
CA GLU A 324 21.28 16.09 -3.82
C GLU A 324 20.06 16.98 -3.58
N ARG A 325 19.08 16.54 -2.78
CA ARG A 325 17.78 17.22 -2.64
C ARG A 325 17.42 17.61 -1.22
N ILE A 326 17.88 16.86 -0.22
CA ILE A 326 17.47 17.04 1.19
C ILE A 326 18.52 17.80 1.99
N LEU A 327 19.79 17.42 1.84
CA LEU A 327 20.89 18.00 2.61
C LEU A 327 21.18 19.48 2.24
N PRO A 328 21.30 19.86 0.96
CA PRO A 328 21.68 21.22 0.56
C PRO A 328 20.70 22.30 1.03
N VAL A 329 21.20 23.52 1.24
CA VAL A 329 20.42 24.69 1.68
C VAL A 329 20.36 25.71 0.53
N GLY A 330 19.15 26.20 0.20
CA GLY A 330 18.91 27.18 -0.88
C GLY A 330 18.69 26.59 -2.28
N GLY A 331 18.37 27.43 -3.28
CA GLY A 331 18.17 27.04 -4.69
C GLY A 331 16.80 26.41 -5.01
N GLU A 332 16.70 25.67 -6.13
CA GLU A 332 15.53 24.83 -6.49
C GLU A 332 15.40 23.54 -5.63
N ASN A 333 16.06 23.52 -4.47
CA ASN A 333 16.08 22.37 -3.57
C ASN A 333 14.84 22.36 -2.67
N TYR A 334 14.54 21.20 -2.07
CA TYR A 334 13.30 20.97 -1.35
C TYR A 334 13.28 21.63 0.05
N ALA A 335 13.43 22.96 0.13
CA ALA A 335 13.56 23.72 1.37
C ALA A 335 12.39 23.51 2.35
N GLU A 336 11.15 23.47 1.84
CA GLU A 336 9.96 23.21 2.67
C GLU A 336 9.92 21.77 3.20
N ILE A 337 10.24 20.78 2.36
CA ILE A 337 10.32 19.37 2.79
C ILE A 337 11.43 19.22 3.83
N ARG A 338 12.59 19.86 3.63
CA ARG A 338 13.70 19.88 4.58
C ARG A 338 13.28 20.46 5.94
N ALA A 339 12.53 21.57 5.94
CA ALA A 339 11.99 22.16 7.15
C ALA A 339 11.00 21.22 7.87
N THR A 340 10.12 20.54 7.11
CA THR A 340 9.19 19.54 7.64
C THR A 340 9.92 18.32 8.21
N LEU A 341 10.96 17.83 7.54
CA LEU A 341 11.79 16.72 8.02
C LEU A 341 12.43 17.06 9.37
N ARG A 342 12.95 18.29 9.52
CA ARG A 342 13.52 18.76 10.79
C ARG A 342 12.47 18.90 11.89
N LYS A 343 11.38 19.63 11.60
CA LYS A 343 10.40 20.03 12.63
C LYS A 343 9.45 18.91 13.03
N MET A 344 8.90 18.19 12.05
CA MET A 344 7.83 17.21 12.27
C MET A 344 8.37 15.79 12.41
N HIS A 345 9.37 15.44 11.62
CA HIS A 345 9.94 14.08 11.59
C HIS A 345 11.25 13.95 12.39
N GLN A 346 11.70 15.04 13.02
CA GLN A 346 12.89 15.08 13.89
C GLN A 346 14.16 14.52 13.23
N VAL A 347 14.28 14.66 11.90
CA VAL A 347 15.49 14.27 11.19
C VAL A 347 16.59 15.28 11.57
N PRO A 348 17.76 14.83 12.05
CA PRO A 348 18.81 15.72 12.59
C PRO A 348 19.62 16.38 11.45
N LEU A 349 18.94 17.13 10.60
CA LEU A 349 19.57 17.90 9.52
C LEU A 349 20.17 19.19 10.09
N PRO A 350 21.39 19.58 9.65
CA PRO A 350 22.06 20.76 10.16
C PRO A 350 21.37 22.05 9.69
N ASP A 351 21.71 23.20 10.25
CA ASP A 351 21.38 24.49 9.64
C ASP A 351 22.22 24.74 8.40
N ASP A 352 23.53 24.48 8.51
CA ASP A 352 24.49 24.56 7.42
C ASP A 352 25.23 23.21 7.27
N PRO A 353 25.05 22.50 6.13
CA PRO A 353 25.75 21.25 5.84
C PRO A 353 27.28 21.37 5.76
N SER A 354 27.83 22.57 5.60
CA SER A 354 29.27 22.82 5.58
C SER A 354 29.87 23.07 6.97
N HIS A 355 29.04 23.18 8.00
CA HIS A 355 29.48 23.44 9.36
C HIS A 355 30.29 22.28 9.93
N VAL A 356 31.39 22.59 10.63
CA VAL A 356 32.35 21.59 11.17
C VAL A 356 31.73 20.57 12.12
N SER A 357 30.63 20.93 12.79
CA SER A 357 29.90 20.02 13.68
C SER A 357 29.08 18.96 12.94
N PHE A 358 28.91 19.09 11.63
CA PHE A 358 28.25 18.08 10.80
C PHE A 358 29.28 17.07 10.29
N ASP A 359 29.85 16.34 11.24
CA ASP A 359 30.81 15.28 11.01
C ASP A 359 30.16 14.02 10.38
N GLU A 360 30.96 12.98 10.18
CA GLU A 360 30.49 11.72 9.58
C GLU A 360 29.39 11.04 10.41
N LYS A 361 29.46 11.15 11.74
CA LYS A 361 28.46 10.58 12.65
C LYS A 361 27.14 11.33 12.54
N ALA A 362 27.17 12.67 12.49
CA ALA A 362 26.00 13.50 12.29
C ALA A 362 25.37 13.28 10.90
N TYR A 363 26.21 13.15 9.86
CA TYR A 363 25.77 12.81 8.50
C TYR A 363 25.03 11.47 8.47
N ARG A 364 25.62 10.43 9.07
CA ARG A 364 25.01 9.10 9.18
C ARG A 364 23.67 9.17 9.91
N ALA A 365 23.60 9.87 11.05
CA ALA A 365 22.37 10.01 11.83
C ALA A 365 21.27 10.72 11.03
N ALA A 366 21.61 11.76 10.28
CA ALA A 366 20.67 12.48 9.42
C ALA A 366 20.15 11.58 8.28
N PHE A 367 21.02 10.80 7.66
CA PHE A 367 20.63 9.87 6.59
C PHE A 367 19.74 8.73 7.12
N LEU A 368 20.07 8.16 8.28
CA LEU A 368 19.21 7.18 8.95
C LEU A 368 17.82 7.76 9.28
N GLY A 369 17.77 8.99 9.80
CA GLY A 369 16.51 9.69 10.05
C GLY A 369 15.69 9.87 8.77
N PHE A 370 16.35 10.16 7.65
CA PHE A 370 15.69 10.25 6.34
C PHE A 370 15.13 8.90 5.86
N LEU A 371 15.86 7.79 6.02
CA LEU A 371 15.35 6.45 5.69
C LEU A 371 14.12 6.08 6.53
N LYS A 372 14.12 6.40 7.83
CA LYS A 372 12.96 6.20 8.72
C LYS A 372 11.76 7.04 8.27
N PHE A 373 11.99 8.28 7.82
CA PHE A 373 10.96 9.09 7.19
C PHE A 373 10.41 8.43 5.92
N LEU A 374 11.27 7.93 5.03
CA LEU A 374 10.86 7.30 3.77
C LEU A 374 9.93 6.09 4.00
N LYS A 375 10.22 5.25 5.00
CA LYS A 375 9.33 4.15 5.41
C LYS A 375 7.91 4.64 5.69
N ASN A 376 7.78 5.69 6.49
CA ASN A 376 6.47 6.26 6.85
C ASN A 376 5.83 6.97 5.65
N ASN A 377 6.63 7.62 4.81
CA ASN A 377 6.15 8.35 3.65
C ASN A 377 5.58 7.42 2.58
N LEU A 378 6.32 6.36 2.24
CA LEU A 378 5.92 5.38 1.22
C LEU A 378 4.76 4.48 1.68
N SER A 379 4.57 4.35 3.00
CA SER A 379 3.39 3.68 3.59
C SER A 379 2.21 4.62 3.84
N GLY A 380 2.24 5.87 3.32
CA GLY A 380 1.12 6.81 3.42
C GLY A 380 0.86 7.36 4.83
N GLN A 381 1.79 7.17 5.77
CA GLN A 381 1.66 7.60 7.18
C GLN A 381 2.15 9.04 7.42
N THR A 382 2.45 9.80 6.36
CA THR A 382 2.88 11.20 6.46
C THR A 382 2.07 12.07 5.51
N SER A 383 1.81 13.32 5.89
CA SER A 383 1.19 14.32 5.01
C SER A 383 2.11 14.81 3.88
N THR A 384 3.42 14.55 3.95
CA THR A 384 4.37 14.90 2.90
C THR A 384 4.08 14.08 1.64
N ARG A 385 3.95 14.73 0.47
CA ARG A 385 3.74 14.02 -0.81
C ARG A 385 4.87 13.03 -1.08
N VAL A 386 4.57 11.88 -1.70
CA VAL A 386 5.62 10.99 -2.22
C VAL A 386 6.19 11.60 -3.51
N ASP A 387 7.46 12.01 -3.48
CA ASP A 387 8.13 12.59 -4.65
C ASP A 387 8.72 11.51 -5.56
N PRO A 388 8.68 11.68 -6.90
CA PRO A 388 9.30 10.74 -7.83
C PRO A 388 10.78 10.44 -7.57
N THR A 389 11.53 11.39 -6.99
CA THR A 389 12.96 11.20 -6.69
C THR A 389 13.21 10.12 -5.65
N TRP A 390 12.26 9.83 -4.75
CA TRP A 390 12.38 8.77 -3.74
C TRP A 390 11.27 7.72 -3.77
N ALA A 391 10.28 7.82 -4.66
CA ALA A 391 9.32 6.75 -4.92
C ALA A 391 10.03 5.42 -5.26
N THR A 392 9.41 4.27 -5.02
CA THR A 392 10.02 2.98 -5.41
C THR A 392 10.25 2.90 -6.92
N GLN A 393 11.36 2.28 -7.32
CA GLN A 393 11.71 2.09 -8.73
C GLN A 393 10.69 1.21 -9.45
N LEU A 394 10.13 0.23 -8.75
CA LEU A 394 9.01 -0.55 -9.23
C LEU A 394 7.83 0.34 -9.64
N MET A 395 7.51 1.36 -8.83
CA MET A 395 6.36 2.22 -9.10
C MET A 395 6.61 3.18 -10.26
N LEU A 396 7.85 3.60 -10.46
CA LEU A 396 8.24 4.37 -11.64
C LEU A 396 8.16 3.51 -12.91
N LEU A 397 8.64 2.27 -12.88
CA LEU A 397 8.57 1.32 -14.01
C LEU A 397 7.13 0.96 -14.39
N GLN A 398 6.28 0.69 -13.40
CA GLN A 398 4.84 0.46 -13.63
C GLN A 398 4.14 1.70 -14.22
N GLY A 399 4.63 2.90 -13.94
CA GLY A 399 4.14 4.12 -14.59
C GLY A 399 4.52 4.21 -16.06
N MET A 400 5.77 3.84 -16.39
CA MET A 400 6.27 3.82 -17.78
C MET A 400 5.44 2.90 -18.68
N SER A 401 5.08 1.71 -18.20
CA SER A 401 4.40 0.67 -18.98
C SER A 401 3.03 1.10 -19.53
N GLN A 402 2.43 2.18 -19.00
CA GLN A 402 1.21 2.77 -19.55
C GLN A 402 1.38 3.34 -20.97
N PHE A 403 2.62 3.59 -21.40
CA PHE A 403 2.92 4.11 -22.74
C PHE A 403 4.03 3.34 -23.46
N ALA A 404 5.12 3.01 -22.76
CA ALA A 404 6.25 2.28 -23.33
C ALA A 404 6.96 1.47 -22.25
N MET A 405 7.44 0.29 -22.62
CA MET A 405 8.31 -0.51 -21.76
C MET A 405 9.75 -0.39 -22.26
N PRO A 406 10.76 -0.31 -21.38
CA PRO A 406 12.15 -0.44 -21.79
C PRO A 406 12.39 -1.87 -22.30
N ASP A 407 13.15 -2.01 -23.38
CA ASP A 407 13.59 -3.31 -23.89
C ASP A 407 14.59 -3.95 -22.93
N HIS A 408 15.40 -3.13 -22.26
CA HIS A 408 16.37 -3.57 -21.25
C HIS A 408 16.25 -2.82 -19.93
N ILE A 409 16.32 -3.57 -18.82
CA ILE A 409 16.42 -3.02 -17.47
C ILE A 409 17.79 -3.41 -16.92
N PHE A 410 18.73 -2.48 -16.91
CA PHE A 410 20.10 -2.70 -16.44
C PHE A 410 20.26 -2.33 -14.96
N ARG A 411 21.40 -2.71 -14.38
CA ARG A 411 21.78 -2.31 -13.02
C ARG A 411 23.00 -1.41 -13.08
N GLU A 412 23.01 -0.40 -12.23
CA GLU A 412 24.08 0.58 -12.19
C GLU A 412 25.47 -0.05 -11.94
N MET A 413 25.55 -1.09 -11.10
CA MET A 413 26.80 -1.80 -10.78
C MET A 413 27.40 -2.55 -11.99
N THR A 414 26.58 -3.01 -12.93
CA THR A 414 27.04 -3.74 -14.13
C THR A 414 26.97 -2.91 -15.40
N LEU A 415 26.79 -1.59 -15.24
CA LEU A 415 26.37 -0.70 -16.31
C LEU A 415 27.36 -0.66 -17.47
N ASP A 416 28.67 -0.62 -17.21
CA ASP A 416 29.71 -0.60 -18.24
C ASP A 416 29.62 -1.83 -19.17
N ARG A 417 29.48 -3.02 -18.59
CA ARG A 417 29.28 -4.26 -19.35
C ARG A 417 27.98 -4.23 -20.13
N ASP A 418 26.89 -3.80 -19.49
CA ASP A 418 25.56 -3.85 -20.06
C ASP A 418 25.40 -2.83 -21.22
N LEU A 419 26.09 -1.69 -21.17
CA LEU A 419 26.11 -0.71 -22.26
C LEU A 419 26.90 -1.20 -23.49
N ARG A 420 27.95 -2.01 -23.31
CA ARG A 420 28.61 -2.69 -24.44
C ARG A 420 27.66 -3.67 -25.15
N ILE A 421 26.84 -4.40 -24.38
CA ILE A 421 25.82 -5.30 -24.94
C ILE A 421 24.77 -4.48 -25.71
N LEU A 422 24.32 -3.36 -25.15
CA LEU A 422 23.38 -2.44 -25.82
C LEU A 422 23.95 -1.91 -27.15
N GLY A 423 25.23 -1.57 -27.18
CA GLY A 423 25.94 -1.20 -28.42
C GLY A 423 25.87 -2.30 -29.47
N ALA A 424 26.16 -3.54 -29.08
CA ALA A 424 26.10 -4.67 -30.00
C ALA A 424 24.70 -4.88 -30.58
N CYS A 425 23.63 -4.66 -29.79
CA CYS A 425 22.24 -4.72 -30.27
C CYS A 425 21.92 -3.73 -31.40
N ILE A 426 22.62 -2.60 -31.46
CA ILE A 426 22.48 -1.59 -32.52
C ILE A 426 23.60 -1.66 -33.58
N GLY A 427 24.37 -2.75 -33.60
CA GLY A 427 25.46 -2.96 -34.56
C GLY A 427 26.71 -2.12 -34.29
N ARG A 428 26.89 -1.60 -33.07
CA ARG A 428 28.08 -0.84 -32.67
C ARG A 428 28.96 -1.66 -31.73
N VAL A 429 30.19 -1.93 -32.18
CA VAL A 429 31.18 -2.67 -31.39
C VAL A 429 32.06 -1.71 -30.57
N ASP A 430 32.30 -0.51 -31.09
CA ASP A 430 33.03 0.56 -30.40
C ASP A 430 32.04 1.42 -29.61
N THR A 431 32.00 1.21 -28.29
CA THR A 431 31.15 1.96 -27.36
C THR A 431 32.01 2.63 -26.30
N PRO A 432 31.67 3.86 -25.87
CA PRO A 432 32.39 4.51 -24.79
C PRO A 432 32.34 3.70 -23.49
N GLU A 433 33.37 3.82 -22.67
CA GLU A 433 33.36 3.27 -21.32
C GLU A 433 32.44 4.10 -20.41
N ALA A 434 31.77 3.41 -19.49
CA ALA A 434 30.95 4.02 -18.46
C ALA A 434 31.16 3.27 -17.14
N PRO A 435 32.40 3.30 -16.58
CA PRO A 435 32.73 2.55 -15.39
C PRO A 435 31.80 2.96 -14.24
N TRP A 436 31.36 1.96 -13.49
CA TRP A 436 30.63 2.19 -12.27
C TRP A 436 31.60 2.62 -11.17
N GLU A 437 31.23 3.68 -10.45
CA GLU A 437 31.98 4.15 -9.29
C GLU A 437 31.07 4.11 -8.06
N ALA A 438 31.55 3.43 -7.01
CA ALA A 438 30.86 3.37 -5.74
C ALA A 438 30.75 4.77 -5.09
N ASP A 439 29.61 5.04 -4.46
CA ASP A 439 29.40 6.27 -3.70
C ASP A 439 30.30 6.25 -2.45
N GLN A 440 31.45 6.91 -2.53
CA GLN A 440 32.45 6.96 -1.47
C GLN A 440 31.88 7.51 -0.15
N LYS A 441 30.93 8.43 -0.22
CA LYS A 441 30.32 8.98 1.00
C LYS A 441 29.37 7.97 1.64
N LEU A 442 28.60 7.23 0.86
CA LEU A 442 27.81 6.12 1.38
C LEU A 442 28.69 5.02 1.97
N LEU A 443 29.79 4.69 1.29
CA LEU A 443 30.76 3.69 1.74
C LEU A 443 31.32 4.01 3.14
N SER A 444 31.64 5.29 3.39
CA SER A 444 32.17 5.72 4.70
C SER A 444 31.19 5.52 5.86
N ILE A 445 29.88 5.61 5.61
CA ILE A 445 28.85 5.55 6.67
C ILE A 445 28.09 4.23 6.71
N TYR A 446 28.35 3.33 5.76
CA TYR A 446 27.55 2.12 5.57
C TYR A 446 27.64 1.19 6.78
N ASP A 447 26.47 0.72 7.22
CA ASP A 447 26.37 -0.38 8.16
C ASP A 447 25.02 -1.10 8.06
N ARG A 448 24.87 -2.13 8.88
CA ARG A 448 23.68 -2.97 8.94
C ARG A 448 22.42 -2.20 9.34
N GLU A 449 22.51 -1.16 10.16
CA GLU A 449 21.32 -0.39 10.57
C GLU A 449 20.78 0.43 9.39
N LEU A 450 21.66 1.07 8.61
CA LEU A 450 21.26 1.75 7.38
C LEU A 450 20.65 0.80 6.36
N GLU A 451 21.25 -0.38 6.18
CA GLU A 451 20.74 -1.40 5.26
C GLU A 451 19.34 -1.89 5.71
N THR A 452 19.16 -2.19 7.00
CA THR A 452 17.84 -2.54 7.54
C THR A 452 16.82 -1.42 7.34
N ALA A 453 17.18 -0.16 7.60
CA ALA A 453 16.27 0.97 7.39
C ALA A 453 15.90 1.18 5.91
N ALA A 454 16.83 0.92 4.98
CA ALA A 454 16.55 0.96 3.55
C ALA A 454 15.66 -0.20 3.11
N ARG A 455 15.87 -1.42 3.62
CA ARG A 455 14.98 -2.56 3.38
C ARG A 455 13.57 -2.30 3.88
N ASP A 456 13.44 -1.70 5.07
CA ASP A 456 12.16 -1.30 5.62
C ASP A 456 11.42 -0.27 4.74
N ALA A 457 12.15 0.70 4.18
CA ALA A 457 11.56 1.73 3.32
C ALA A 457 11.25 1.22 1.89
N TYR A 458 12.12 0.38 1.33
CA TYR A 458 12.11 -0.04 -0.07
C TYR A 458 11.92 -1.53 -0.27
N ALA A 459 11.26 -2.22 0.66
CA ALA A 459 11.08 -3.69 0.64
C ALA A 459 10.66 -4.22 -0.74
N ARG A 460 9.75 -3.50 -1.40
CA ARG A 460 9.25 -3.85 -2.75
C ARG A 460 10.35 -3.82 -3.81
N ASP A 461 11.24 -2.82 -3.82
CA ASP A 461 12.36 -2.78 -4.76
C ASP A 461 13.36 -3.91 -4.48
N TYR A 462 13.67 -4.17 -3.21
CA TYR A 462 14.57 -5.27 -2.84
C TYR A 462 14.03 -6.61 -3.33
N VAL A 463 12.75 -6.88 -3.12
CA VAL A 463 12.17 -8.16 -3.49
C VAL A 463 11.92 -8.26 -5.00
N SER A 464 11.29 -7.25 -5.62
CA SER A 464 10.95 -7.30 -7.05
C SER A 464 12.17 -7.33 -7.96
N PHE A 465 13.29 -6.74 -7.54
CA PHE A 465 14.53 -6.75 -8.32
C PHE A 465 15.63 -7.62 -7.70
N GLY A 466 15.33 -8.39 -6.65
CA GLY A 466 16.29 -9.32 -6.03
C GLY A 466 17.58 -8.66 -5.55
N PHE A 467 17.52 -7.47 -4.94
CA PHE A 467 18.70 -6.83 -4.37
C PHE A 467 19.14 -7.55 -3.08
N SER A 468 20.43 -7.91 -3.01
CA SER A 468 21.13 -8.26 -1.78
C SER A 468 21.40 -7.02 -0.93
N ASP A 469 22.18 -7.14 0.13
CA ASP A 469 22.68 -5.95 0.82
C ASP A 469 23.57 -5.13 -0.12
N TRP A 470 23.69 -3.83 0.14
CA TRP A 470 24.54 -2.98 -0.66
C TRP A 470 26.00 -3.44 -0.55
N ASP A 471 26.64 -3.62 -1.71
CA ASP A 471 28.05 -3.95 -1.83
C ASP A 471 28.72 -2.89 -2.71
N ALA A 472 29.97 -2.57 -2.38
CA ALA A 472 30.71 -1.43 -2.89
C ALA A 472 31.65 -1.77 -4.05
#